data_AF-A0A3M1TEW2-F1
#
_entry.id   AF-A0A3M1TEW2-F1
#
_cell.length_a   1.000
_cell.length_b   1.000
_cell.length_c   1.000
_cell.angle_alpha   90.00
_cell.angle_beta   90.00
_cell.angle_gamma   90.00
#
_symmetry.space_group_name_H-M   'P 1'
#
loop_
_entity.id
_entity.type
_entity.pdbx_description
1 polymer ?
#
loop_
_entity_poly.entity_id
_entity_poly.type
_entity_poly.pdbx_seq_one_letter_code
_entity_poly.pdbx_strand_id
1 'polypeptide(L)'
;MTLRNAFPPLLLLVSLSPLPVRAQDREVLLQARVKHLEQRISQLEARLARLEALLSKGEGTQTTDQRPRGPQQRDGTRTQEHPLRLRPIARARHGTKVTVLAWEPGGRRLASASVDNALVVWEARSGRQVGLLRLDSPPDTVDWDPKGKRLVASTWEHEFYLWDVGRTQPLAHRSFLEEPNWETIGKIWFGPDSKSLVYVGDDDLLMGARVPSLADARIGGIGPDGLRFPEHDVLGLAWSPGRERVAIHLGGSVSVWDGLLKGEEFRADAGPGGVAALSWSADGERLACADKKGHLSVWNAVERRLLGEFEVGAVRTLAYSPDGAWLAVGGGSELRILDAISPDTPRARYDYRNEVVALAWSPDAKAIAVGGKGGRIVVLEVGQ
;
A
#
# COMPACT_ATOMS: atom_id res chain seq x y z
N MET A 1 -41.80 50.44 46.19
CA MET A 1 -42.71 50.40 45.03
C MET A 1 -41.88 50.54 43.77
N THR A 2 -42.02 49.58 42.87
CA THR A 2 -41.20 49.20 41.71
C THR A 2 -41.55 49.96 40.41
N LEU A 3 -40.69 49.76 39.39
CA LEU A 3 -40.78 50.05 37.92
C LEU A 3 -39.71 51.09 37.48
N ARG A 4 -38.98 50.99 36.36
CA ARG A 4 -38.88 50.04 35.24
C ARG A 4 -37.61 50.38 34.41
N ASN A 5 -37.00 49.36 33.81
CA ASN A 5 -36.22 49.35 32.56
C ASN A 5 -34.96 50.24 32.37
N ALA A 6 -33.79 49.59 32.31
CA ALA A 6 -32.90 49.56 31.14
C ALA A 6 -31.87 48.39 31.24
N PHE A 7 -31.66 47.66 30.14
CA PHE A 7 -30.67 46.56 29.87
C PHE A 7 -29.93 46.91 28.56
N PRO A 8 -28.90 46.19 28.01
CA PRO A 8 -28.08 45.01 28.42
C PRO A 8 -26.54 45.22 28.10
N PRO A 9 -25.62 44.21 27.87
CA PRO A 9 -25.64 42.72 27.92
C PRO A 9 -24.56 42.09 28.86
N LEU A 10 -24.65 40.88 29.45
CA LEU A 10 -24.98 39.48 29.06
C LEU A 10 -23.91 38.77 28.19
N LEU A 11 -22.98 38.09 28.87
CA LEU A 11 -22.07 37.04 28.37
C LEU A 11 -22.62 35.69 28.87
N LEU A 12 -23.10 34.84 27.95
CA LEU A 12 -23.67 33.52 28.22
C LEU A 12 -22.87 32.46 27.46
N LEU A 13 -22.33 31.48 28.20
CA LEU A 13 -21.82 30.21 27.70
C LEU A 13 -22.91 29.49 26.92
N VAL A 14 -22.64 29.13 25.66
CA VAL A 14 -23.46 28.19 24.90
C VAL A 14 -22.62 26.94 24.60
N SER A 15 -22.99 25.87 25.27
CA SER A 15 -22.70 24.48 24.89
C SER A 15 -23.31 24.21 23.52
N LEU A 16 -22.50 23.92 22.51
CA LEU A 16 -22.96 23.43 21.21
C LEU A 16 -23.01 21.90 21.26
N SER A 17 -24.19 21.37 21.59
CA SER A 17 -24.54 19.97 21.33
C SER A 17 -24.73 19.75 19.82
N PRO A 18 -24.37 18.59 19.25
CA PRO A 18 -24.66 18.27 17.86
C PRO A 18 -26.17 18.07 17.66
N LEU A 19 -26.74 18.72 16.64
CA LEU A 19 -28.16 18.59 16.29
C LEU A 19 -28.43 17.21 15.65
N PRO A 20 -29.55 16.53 15.98
CA PRO A 20 -29.93 15.29 15.34
C PRO A 20 -30.54 15.55 13.95
N VAL A 21 -30.08 14.81 12.94
CA VAL A 21 -30.68 14.76 11.60
C VAL A 21 -32.12 14.23 11.69
N ARG A 22 -33.07 14.85 10.98
CA ARG A 22 -34.50 14.53 11.07
C ARG A 22 -34.79 13.13 10.50
N ALA A 23 -35.69 12.38 11.13
CA ALA A 23 -36.03 11.00 10.75
C ALA A 23 -36.51 10.85 9.29
N GLN A 24 -37.10 11.90 8.70
CA GLN A 24 -37.52 11.92 7.30
C GLN A 24 -36.36 11.84 6.30
N ASP A 25 -35.19 12.40 6.65
CA ASP A 25 -34.00 12.31 5.79
C ASP A 25 -33.43 10.88 5.79
N ARG A 26 -33.56 10.18 6.93
CA ARG A 26 -33.10 8.79 7.09
C ARG A 26 -33.92 7.80 6.26
N GLU A 27 -35.22 8.01 6.13
CA GLU A 27 -36.10 7.12 5.34
C GLU A 27 -35.88 7.28 3.83
N VAL A 28 -35.71 8.51 3.34
CA VAL A 28 -35.37 8.78 1.94
C VAL A 28 -34.01 8.19 1.57
N LEU A 29 -33.02 8.29 2.47
CA LEU A 29 -31.70 7.69 2.28
C LEU A 29 -31.75 6.15 2.30
N LEU A 30 -32.54 5.54 3.18
CA LEU A 30 -32.72 4.09 3.21
C LEU A 30 -33.42 3.58 1.95
N GLN A 31 -34.43 4.28 1.43
CA GLN A 31 -35.10 3.91 0.18
C GLN A 31 -34.17 4.02 -1.03
N ALA A 32 -33.32 5.05 -1.08
CA ALA A 32 -32.30 5.15 -2.12
C ALA A 32 -31.28 4.00 -2.04
N ARG A 33 -30.89 3.60 -0.81
CA ARG A 33 -29.95 2.49 -0.57
C ARG A 33 -30.53 1.13 -0.94
N VAL A 34 -31.79 0.87 -0.61
CA VAL A 34 -32.49 -0.36 -1.02
C VAL A 34 -32.55 -0.45 -2.55
N LYS A 35 -32.95 0.62 -3.22
CA LYS A 35 -33.03 0.65 -4.69
C LYS A 35 -31.68 0.42 -5.36
N HIS A 36 -30.60 0.92 -4.77
CA HIS A 36 -29.24 0.68 -5.27
C HIS A 36 -28.81 -0.78 -5.07
N LEU A 37 -29.10 -1.38 -3.91
CA LEU A 37 -28.80 -2.78 -3.64
C LEU A 37 -29.59 -3.73 -4.55
N GLU A 38 -30.86 -3.43 -4.83
CA GLU A 38 -31.69 -4.20 -5.78
C GLU A 38 -31.10 -4.19 -7.20
N GLN A 39 -30.61 -3.03 -7.67
CA GLN A 39 -29.91 -2.94 -8.96
C GLN A 39 -28.63 -3.78 -8.97
N ARG A 40 -27.89 -3.79 -7.86
CA ARG A 40 -26.63 -4.54 -7.70
C ARG A 40 -26.85 -6.05 -7.68
N ILE A 41 -27.89 -6.52 -7.00
CA ILE A 41 -28.29 -7.94 -7.00
C ILE A 41 -28.65 -8.38 -8.43
N SER A 42 -29.46 -7.60 -9.15
CA SER A 42 -29.87 -7.93 -10.52
C SER A 42 -28.68 -8.02 -11.50
N GLN A 43 -27.68 -7.15 -11.34
CA GLN A 43 -26.47 -7.19 -12.16
C GLN A 43 -25.58 -8.40 -11.85
N LEU A 44 -25.46 -8.79 -10.57
CA LEU A 44 -24.71 -9.97 -10.15
C LEU A 44 -25.37 -11.26 -10.66
N GLU A 45 -26.70 -11.36 -10.61
CA GLU A 45 -27.45 -12.48 -11.18
C GLU A 45 -27.22 -12.61 -12.69
N ALA A 46 -27.24 -11.50 -13.44
CA ALA A 46 -26.95 -11.51 -14.87
C ALA A 46 -25.51 -11.97 -15.18
N ARG A 47 -24.56 -11.69 -14.28
CA ARG A 47 -23.15 -12.06 -14.43
C ARG A 47 -22.92 -13.53 -14.07
N LEU A 48 -23.58 -14.03 -13.03
CA LEU A 48 -23.57 -15.45 -12.69
C LEU A 48 -24.09 -16.29 -13.86
N ALA A 49 -25.22 -15.88 -14.46
CA ALA A 49 -25.78 -16.54 -15.64
C ALA A 49 -24.83 -16.57 -16.85
N ARG A 50 -24.02 -15.50 -17.06
CA ARG A 50 -23.00 -15.47 -18.12
C ARG A 50 -21.84 -16.41 -17.83
N LEU A 51 -21.39 -16.51 -16.58
CA LEU A 51 -20.32 -17.41 -16.18
C LEU A 51 -20.74 -18.88 -16.28
N GLU A 52 -21.97 -19.20 -15.87
CA GLU A 52 -22.57 -20.53 -16.05
C GLU A 52 -22.72 -20.90 -17.54
N ALA A 53 -23.09 -19.94 -18.39
CA ALA A 53 -23.15 -20.11 -19.84
C ALA A 53 -21.76 -20.31 -20.49
N LEU A 54 -20.68 -19.80 -19.89
CA LEU A 54 -19.31 -20.00 -20.35
C LEU A 54 -18.75 -21.34 -19.87
N LEU A 55 -19.05 -21.73 -18.62
CA LEU A 55 -18.68 -23.02 -18.07
C LEU A 55 -19.36 -24.19 -18.82
N SER A 56 -20.65 -24.04 -19.16
CA SER A 56 -21.37 -25.02 -19.99
C SER A 56 -20.89 -25.10 -21.45
N LYS A 57 -20.20 -24.08 -21.96
CA LYS A 57 -19.58 -24.07 -23.30
C LYS A 57 -18.13 -24.54 -23.32
N GLY A 58 -17.51 -24.72 -22.14
CA GLY A 58 -16.09 -25.07 -21.99
C GLY A 58 -15.78 -26.57 -22.04
N GLU A 59 -16.78 -27.45 -22.02
CA GLU A 59 -16.57 -28.89 -22.16
C GLU A 59 -16.49 -29.30 -23.64
N GLY A 60 -15.34 -29.07 -24.26
CA GLY A 60 -15.05 -29.65 -25.56
C GLY A 60 -14.02 -28.91 -26.38
N THR A 61 -12.73 -29.08 -26.06
CA THR A 61 -11.68 -29.03 -27.09
C THR A 61 -10.48 -29.87 -26.65
N GLN A 62 -10.17 -30.89 -27.46
CA GLN A 62 -9.00 -31.74 -27.34
C GLN A 62 -7.73 -30.92 -27.58
N THR A 63 -6.77 -31.05 -26.66
CA THR A 63 -5.42 -30.50 -26.77
C THR A 63 -4.63 -31.26 -27.83
N THR A 64 -4.21 -30.56 -28.89
CA THR A 64 -3.11 -31.00 -29.75
C THR A 64 -1.80 -30.46 -29.19
N ASP A 65 -0.89 -31.38 -28.90
CA ASP A 65 0.43 -31.17 -28.34
C ASP A 65 1.38 -30.57 -29.39
N GLN A 66 1.82 -29.32 -29.18
CA GLN A 66 3.01 -28.77 -29.82
C GLN A 66 3.80 -27.93 -28.82
N ARG A 67 4.85 -28.53 -28.26
CA ARG A 67 5.91 -27.84 -27.51
C ARG A 67 6.71 -26.92 -28.43
N PRO A 68 7.01 -25.66 -28.03
CA PRO A 68 8.09 -24.91 -28.64
C PRO A 68 9.45 -25.37 -28.08
N ARG A 69 10.44 -25.43 -28.98
CA ARG A 69 11.84 -25.77 -28.68
C ARG A 69 12.49 -24.66 -27.85
N GLY A 70 13.20 -25.06 -26.79
CA GLY A 70 13.93 -24.15 -25.89
C GLY A 70 15.10 -23.42 -26.57
N PRO A 71 15.57 -22.30 -25.98
CA PRO A 71 16.67 -21.54 -26.56
C PRO A 71 18.01 -22.26 -26.39
N GLN A 72 18.82 -22.18 -27.44
CA GLN A 72 20.17 -22.70 -27.50
C GLN A 72 21.08 -22.01 -26.48
N GLN A 73 21.77 -22.87 -25.72
CA GLN A 73 22.88 -22.56 -24.84
C GLN A 73 24.00 -21.87 -25.63
N ARG A 74 24.28 -20.60 -25.32
CA ARG A 74 25.54 -19.96 -25.70
C ARG A 74 26.51 -20.11 -24.54
N ASP A 75 27.51 -20.94 -24.75
CA ASP A 75 28.71 -21.01 -23.92
C ASP A 75 29.56 -19.74 -24.10
N GLY A 76 30.23 -19.33 -23.02
CA GLY A 76 31.52 -18.65 -23.10
C GLY A 76 31.54 -17.14 -22.91
N THR A 77 31.31 -16.69 -21.67
CA THR A 77 32.32 -15.99 -20.85
C THR A 77 31.74 -15.86 -19.45
N ARG A 78 32.13 -16.75 -18.55
CA ARG A 78 31.82 -16.63 -17.11
C ARG A 78 32.70 -15.51 -16.57
N THR A 79 32.27 -14.27 -16.75
CA THR A 79 32.77 -13.16 -15.95
C THR A 79 32.59 -13.59 -14.50
N GLN A 80 33.68 -13.62 -13.73
CA GLN A 80 33.59 -13.81 -12.29
C GLN A 80 32.87 -12.57 -11.73
N GLU A 81 31.54 -12.59 -11.74
CA GLU A 81 30.74 -11.57 -11.11
C GLU A 81 30.81 -11.80 -9.61
N HIS A 82 31.38 -10.84 -8.88
CA HIS A 82 31.45 -10.90 -7.43
C HIS A 82 30.02 -10.97 -6.87
N PRO A 83 29.71 -11.98 -6.03
CA PRO A 83 28.37 -12.10 -5.47
C PRO A 83 28.13 -10.93 -4.50
N LEU A 84 27.03 -10.21 -4.73
CA LEU A 84 26.51 -9.21 -3.79
C LEU A 84 26.46 -9.80 -2.38
N ARG A 85 27.06 -9.10 -1.42
CA ARG A 85 27.12 -9.54 -0.03
C ARG A 85 26.05 -8.82 0.80
N LEU A 86 25.29 -9.60 1.54
CA LEU A 86 24.31 -9.11 2.51
C LEU A 86 24.83 -9.31 3.92
N ARG A 87 25.12 -8.21 4.62
CA ARG A 87 25.68 -8.23 5.97
C ARG A 87 24.69 -7.63 6.98
N PRO A 88 24.24 -8.36 8.01
CA PRO A 88 23.44 -7.77 9.08
C PRO A 88 24.20 -6.66 9.81
N ILE A 89 23.63 -5.46 9.84
CA ILE A 89 24.17 -4.29 10.56
C ILE A 89 23.32 -3.90 11.76
N ALA A 90 22.02 -4.21 11.75
CA ALA A 90 21.14 -3.98 12.89
C ALA A 90 20.09 -5.09 13.03
N ARG A 91 19.62 -5.29 14.26
CA ARG A 91 18.53 -6.22 14.57
C ARG A 91 17.55 -5.56 15.53
N ALA A 92 16.27 -5.73 15.27
CA ALA A 92 15.17 -5.31 16.13
C ALA A 92 14.11 -6.41 16.18
N ARG A 93 13.10 -6.26 17.05
CA ARG A 93 12.07 -7.28 17.22
C ARG A 93 10.76 -6.67 17.73
N HIS A 94 9.66 -7.11 17.11
CA HIS A 94 8.29 -7.00 17.60
C HIS A 94 7.84 -8.28 18.33
N GLY A 95 6.73 -8.21 19.05
CA GLY A 95 6.14 -9.37 19.71
C GLY A 95 5.56 -10.40 18.74
N THR A 96 5.20 -9.99 17.53
CA THR A 96 4.60 -10.85 16.50
C THR A 96 4.95 -10.36 15.10
N LYS A 97 4.33 -10.94 14.07
CA LYS A 97 4.52 -10.66 12.64
C LYS A 97 4.61 -9.15 12.33
N VAL A 98 5.71 -8.78 11.67
CA VAL A 98 5.89 -7.44 11.07
C VAL A 98 5.09 -7.37 9.78
N THR A 99 4.25 -6.35 9.64
CA THR A 99 3.37 -6.13 8.49
C THR A 99 3.95 -5.10 7.53
N VAL A 100 4.59 -4.05 8.05
CA VAL A 100 5.12 -2.94 7.24
C VAL A 100 6.51 -2.53 7.73
N LEU A 101 7.36 -2.17 6.77
CA LEU A 101 8.64 -1.49 6.99
C LEU A 101 8.70 -0.26 6.09
N ALA A 102 9.13 0.87 6.62
CA ALA A 102 9.27 2.11 5.85
C ALA A 102 10.48 2.91 6.32
N TRP A 103 11.42 3.18 5.41
CA TRP A 103 12.56 4.05 5.72
C TRP A 103 12.14 5.50 5.76
N GLU A 104 12.69 6.24 6.71
CA GLU A 104 12.66 7.70 6.68
C GLU A 104 13.37 8.18 5.40
N PRO A 105 12.89 9.24 4.71
CA PRO A 105 13.53 9.78 3.52
C PRO A 105 15.01 10.14 3.69
N GLY A 106 15.42 10.56 4.90
CA GLY A 106 16.82 10.83 5.25
C GLY A 106 17.66 9.60 5.58
N GLY A 107 17.09 8.39 5.57
CA GLY A 107 17.78 7.11 5.77
C GLY A 107 18.26 6.83 7.20
N ARG A 108 18.04 7.72 8.16
CA ARG A 108 18.53 7.54 9.55
C ARG A 108 17.63 6.64 10.38
N ARG A 109 16.32 6.70 10.13
CA ARG A 109 15.31 5.95 10.87
C ARG A 109 14.55 4.97 9.99
N LEU A 110 14.11 3.90 10.63
CA LEU A 110 13.23 2.89 10.05
C LEU A 110 11.96 2.85 10.89
N ALA A 111 10.79 3.00 10.27
CA ALA A 111 9.52 2.70 10.89
C ALA A 111 9.15 1.23 10.61
N SER A 112 8.55 0.58 11.60
CA SER A 112 7.98 -0.75 11.47
C SER A 112 6.63 -0.86 12.16
N ALA A 113 5.77 -1.67 11.57
CA ALA A 113 4.42 -1.92 12.03
C ALA A 113 4.21 -3.43 12.15
N SER A 114 3.39 -3.85 13.11
CA SER A 114 3.23 -5.26 13.45
C SER A 114 1.84 -5.56 14.02
N VAL A 115 1.43 -6.83 13.91
CA VAL A 115 0.15 -7.34 14.44
C VAL A 115 0.06 -7.25 15.98
N ASP A 116 1.12 -6.81 16.67
CA ASP A 116 1.10 -6.48 18.11
C ASP A 116 0.65 -5.03 18.39
N ASN A 117 -0.03 -4.43 17.41
CA ASN A 117 -0.53 -3.05 17.42
C ASN A 117 0.55 -2.00 17.73
N ALA A 118 1.82 -2.30 17.43
CA ALA A 118 2.92 -1.37 17.64
C ALA A 118 3.39 -0.76 16.33
N LEU A 119 3.40 0.58 16.28
CA LEU A 119 4.19 1.35 15.34
C LEU A 119 5.47 1.80 16.04
N VAL A 120 6.61 1.28 15.61
CA VAL A 120 7.90 1.53 16.25
C VAL A 120 8.83 2.22 15.27
N VAL A 121 9.57 3.22 15.75
CA VAL A 121 10.66 3.83 15.00
C VAL A 121 11.98 3.45 15.62
N TRP A 122 12.90 3.00 14.77
CA TRP A 122 14.23 2.56 15.13
C TRP A 122 15.26 3.50 14.52
N GLU A 123 16.37 3.69 15.22
CA GLU A 123 17.61 4.15 14.61
C GLU A 123 18.19 3.01 13.77
N ALA A 124 18.27 3.20 12.46
CA ALA A 124 18.39 2.09 11.52
C ALA A 124 19.73 1.33 11.61
N ARG A 125 20.82 2.01 11.99
CA ARG A 125 22.15 1.40 12.11
C ARG A 125 22.39 0.68 13.43
N SER A 126 21.74 1.11 14.51
CA SER A 126 21.92 0.50 15.84
C SER A 126 20.82 -0.49 16.20
N GLY A 127 19.64 -0.38 15.56
CA GLY A 127 18.43 -1.11 15.94
C GLY A 127 17.81 -0.58 17.23
N ARG A 128 18.26 0.56 17.74
CA ARG A 128 17.72 1.17 18.96
C ARG A 128 16.35 1.75 18.71
N GLN A 129 15.38 1.42 19.55
CA GLN A 129 14.06 2.05 19.54
C GLN A 129 14.17 3.54 19.91
N VAL A 130 13.61 4.42 19.08
CA VAL A 130 13.57 5.88 19.29
C VAL A 130 12.16 6.44 19.40
N GLY A 131 11.14 5.65 19.06
CA GLY A 131 9.74 6.01 19.25
C GLY A 131 8.86 4.77 19.23
N LEU A 132 7.75 4.82 19.96
CA LEU A 132 6.72 3.79 20.00
C LEU A 132 5.38 4.48 20.12
N LEU A 133 4.47 4.11 19.23
CA LEU A 133 3.06 4.43 19.31
C LEU A 133 2.28 3.12 19.38
N ARG A 134 1.41 2.99 20.38
CA ARG A 134 0.45 1.89 20.50
C ARG A 134 -0.83 2.29 19.80
N LEU A 135 -1.30 1.42 18.92
CA LEU A 135 -2.54 1.56 18.18
C LEU A 135 -3.59 0.63 18.80
N ASP A 136 -4.86 0.89 18.51
CA ASP A 136 -5.95 0.05 19.01
C ASP A 136 -6.20 -1.17 18.10
N SER A 137 -5.69 -1.14 16.87
CA SER A 137 -5.79 -2.22 15.88
C SER A 137 -4.47 -2.40 15.08
N PRO A 138 -4.18 -3.61 14.55
CA PRO A 138 -3.02 -3.84 13.71
C PRO A 138 -2.90 -2.84 12.55
N PRO A 139 -1.73 -2.21 12.36
CA PRO A 139 -1.47 -1.31 11.26
C PRO A 139 -1.34 -2.05 9.94
N ASP A 140 -1.96 -1.47 8.91
CA ASP A 140 -2.06 -2.01 7.56
C ASP A 140 -1.20 -1.23 6.55
N THR A 141 -1.12 0.10 6.68
CA THR A 141 -0.09 0.91 6.02
C THR A 141 0.62 1.83 6.99
N VAL A 142 1.84 2.19 6.63
CA VAL A 142 2.65 3.21 7.29
C VAL A 142 3.39 4.00 6.22
N ASP A 143 3.29 5.32 6.25
CA ASP A 143 4.05 6.20 5.35
C ASP A 143 4.70 7.36 6.13
N TRP A 144 5.93 7.70 5.74
CA TRP A 144 6.63 8.87 6.26
C TRP A 144 6.20 10.11 5.48
N ASP A 145 6.08 11.24 6.16
CA ASP A 145 5.98 12.49 5.43
C ASP A 145 7.30 12.72 4.66
N PRO A 146 7.27 13.33 3.47
CA PRO A 146 8.49 13.58 2.69
C PRO A 146 9.60 14.34 3.44
N LYS A 147 9.26 15.05 4.52
CA LYS A 147 10.20 15.74 5.41
C LYS A 147 10.81 14.86 6.50
N GLY A 148 10.36 13.61 6.66
CA GLY A 148 10.84 12.64 7.64
C GLY A 148 10.48 12.96 9.09
N LYS A 149 9.54 13.86 9.36
CA LYS A 149 9.16 14.25 10.73
C LYS A 149 7.98 13.45 11.26
N ARG A 150 7.04 13.12 10.38
CA ARG A 150 5.76 12.51 10.77
C ARG A 150 5.53 11.18 10.07
N LEU A 151 4.68 10.39 10.68
CA LEU A 151 4.18 9.13 10.17
C LEU A 151 2.66 9.19 10.11
N VAL A 152 2.10 8.58 9.07
CA VAL A 152 0.67 8.25 9.01
C VAL A 152 0.54 6.73 8.97
N ALA A 153 -0.47 6.20 9.66
CA ALA A 153 -0.80 4.78 9.61
C ALA A 153 -2.31 4.59 9.50
N SER A 154 -2.75 3.59 8.73
CA SER A 154 -4.11 3.03 8.80
C SER A 154 -4.10 1.69 9.52
N THR A 155 -5.24 1.28 10.06
CA THR A 155 -5.42 0.02 10.77
C THR A 155 -6.49 -0.86 10.14
N TRP A 156 -6.56 -2.13 10.55
CA TRP A 156 -7.60 -3.07 10.09
C TRP A 156 -9.01 -2.70 10.54
N GLU A 157 -9.15 -1.87 11.58
CA GLU A 157 -10.46 -1.37 12.06
C GLU A 157 -10.79 0.01 11.47
N HIS A 158 -10.19 0.36 10.33
CA HIS A 158 -10.48 1.58 9.56
C HIS A 158 -10.22 2.86 10.34
N GLU A 159 -9.25 2.81 11.24
CA GLU A 159 -8.75 3.97 11.95
C GLU A 159 -7.50 4.50 11.25
N PHE A 160 -7.21 5.79 11.45
CA PHE A 160 -5.91 6.33 11.10
C PHE A 160 -5.28 7.12 12.22
N TYR A 161 -3.95 7.15 12.18
CA TYR A 161 -3.11 7.83 13.15
C TYR A 161 -2.12 8.72 12.41
N LEU A 162 -1.99 9.97 12.85
CA LEU A 162 -0.86 10.82 12.49
C LEU A 162 0.01 11.00 13.72
N TRP A 163 1.31 10.86 13.54
CA TRP A 163 2.23 10.86 14.65
C TRP A 163 3.50 11.65 14.33
N ASP A 164 3.94 12.44 15.29
CA ASP A 164 5.25 13.09 15.27
C ASP A 164 6.24 12.24 16.06
N VAL A 165 7.34 11.86 15.41
CA VAL A 165 8.30 10.90 15.97
C VAL A 165 9.08 11.56 17.09
N GLY A 166 8.62 11.33 18.31
CA GLY A 166 9.11 11.95 19.54
C GLY A 166 8.00 12.20 20.56
N ARG A 167 6.74 12.13 20.13
CA ARG A 167 5.58 12.16 21.02
C ARG A 167 5.18 10.75 21.47
N THR A 168 4.65 10.64 22.68
CA THR A 168 4.06 9.40 23.19
C THR A 168 2.62 9.18 22.73
N GLN A 169 1.95 10.24 22.30
CA GLN A 169 0.58 10.23 21.78
C GLN A 169 0.55 10.67 20.31
N PRO A 170 -0.44 10.21 19.54
CA PRO A 170 -0.59 10.67 18.17
C PRO A 170 -0.98 12.16 18.15
N LEU A 171 -0.62 12.86 17.07
CA LEU A 171 -1.12 14.20 16.80
C LEU A 171 -2.63 14.18 16.52
N ALA A 172 -3.11 13.10 15.92
CA ALA A 172 -4.52 12.80 15.81
C ALA A 172 -4.76 11.32 15.57
N HIS A 173 -5.93 10.87 16.00
CA HIS A 173 -6.49 9.55 15.80
C HIS A 173 -7.97 9.74 15.47
N ARG A 174 -8.46 9.07 14.43
CA ARG A 174 -9.90 9.05 14.10
C ARG A 174 -10.30 7.70 13.54
N SER A 175 -11.52 7.31 13.86
CA SER A 175 -12.25 6.25 13.17
C SER A 175 -13.09 6.86 12.03
N PHE A 176 -13.07 6.24 10.86
CA PHE A 176 -13.93 6.64 9.74
C PHE A 176 -15.35 6.06 9.85
N LEU A 177 -15.58 5.08 10.75
CA LEU A 177 -16.89 4.43 10.95
C LEU A 177 -17.92 5.32 11.67
N GLU A 178 -17.48 6.39 12.33
CA GLU A 178 -18.35 7.31 13.07
C GLU A 178 -18.94 8.43 12.21
N GLU A 179 -18.45 8.58 10.97
CA GLU A 179 -18.89 9.62 10.05
C GLU A 179 -19.97 9.05 9.10
N PRO A 180 -21.21 9.60 9.11
CA PRO A 180 -22.40 8.94 8.55
C PRO A 180 -22.41 8.71 7.02
N ASN A 181 -21.36 9.13 6.31
CA ASN A 181 -21.24 9.03 4.85
C ASN A 181 -19.99 8.26 4.38
N TRP A 182 -19.19 7.69 5.29
CA TRP A 182 -17.95 7.01 4.94
C TRP A 182 -18.01 5.54 5.35
N GLU A 183 -17.84 4.65 4.39
CA GLU A 183 -17.51 3.26 4.67
C GLU A 183 -15.98 3.10 4.58
N THR A 184 -15.47 2.36 5.56
CA THR A 184 -14.14 1.73 5.70
C THR A 184 -12.99 2.24 4.82
N ILE A 185 -11.95 2.81 5.44
CA ILE A 185 -10.64 3.04 4.76
C ILE A 185 -9.80 1.78 4.82
N GLY A 186 -9.28 1.35 3.68
CA GLY A 186 -8.26 0.31 3.62
C GLY A 186 -6.86 0.87 3.91
N LYS A 187 -6.44 1.91 3.18
CA LYS A 187 -5.03 2.35 3.17
C LYS A 187 -4.86 3.88 3.13
N ILE A 188 -3.75 4.39 3.67
CA ILE A 188 -3.43 5.84 3.73
C ILE A 188 -1.94 6.14 3.50
N TRP A 189 -1.64 7.29 2.90
CA TRP A 189 -0.29 7.80 2.58
C TRP A 189 -0.20 9.32 2.68
N PHE A 190 1.02 9.86 2.80
CA PHE A 190 1.27 11.29 2.60
C PHE A 190 1.30 11.67 1.14
N GLY A 191 0.82 12.86 0.83
CA GLY A 191 1.08 13.53 -0.44
C GLY A 191 2.51 14.11 -0.50
N PRO A 192 3.00 14.46 -1.71
CA PRO A 192 4.36 14.97 -1.92
C PRO A 192 4.64 16.29 -1.19
N ASP A 193 3.61 17.09 -0.90
CA ASP A 193 3.72 18.37 -0.22
C ASP A 193 3.96 18.27 1.30
N SER A 194 3.95 17.04 1.86
CA SER A 194 3.93 16.78 3.31
C SER A 194 2.76 17.44 4.05
N LYS A 195 1.76 17.91 3.33
CA LYS A 195 0.60 18.64 3.85
C LYS A 195 -0.71 18.04 3.35
N SER A 196 -0.68 16.99 2.54
CA SER A 196 -1.85 16.29 2.05
C SER A 196 -1.74 14.82 2.45
N LEU A 197 -2.88 14.15 2.56
CA LEU A 197 -2.99 12.71 2.71
C LEU A 197 -3.79 12.17 1.52
N VAL A 198 -3.43 10.99 1.06
CA VAL A 198 -4.22 10.24 0.07
C VAL A 198 -4.63 8.92 0.71
N TYR A 199 -5.88 8.51 0.50
CA TYR A 199 -6.41 7.28 1.05
C TYR A 199 -7.32 6.56 0.06
N VAL A 200 -7.53 5.26 0.29
CA VAL A 200 -8.44 4.42 -0.48
C VAL A 200 -9.41 3.75 0.49
N GLY A 201 -10.71 3.84 0.19
CA GLY A 201 -11.78 3.11 0.89
C GLY A 201 -12.29 1.89 0.13
N ASP A 202 -13.09 1.05 0.80
CA ASP A 202 -13.61 -0.21 0.24
C ASP A 202 -14.62 -0.01 -0.92
N ASP A 203 -15.12 1.21 -1.13
CA ASP A 203 -15.95 1.57 -2.29
C ASP A 203 -15.13 1.84 -3.58
N ASP A 204 -13.90 1.32 -3.65
CA ASP A 204 -13.00 1.50 -4.79
C ASP A 204 -12.78 2.99 -5.14
N LEU A 205 -12.63 3.83 -4.12
CA LEU A 205 -12.53 5.29 -4.26
C LEU A 205 -11.16 5.80 -3.78
N LEU A 206 -10.37 6.37 -4.68
CA LEU A 206 -9.15 7.12 -4.31
C LEU A 206 -9.54 8.55 -3.96
N MET A 207 -9.23 8.96 -2.73
CA MET A 207 -9.57 10.27 -2.20
C MET A 207 -8.33 11.01 -1.72
N GLY A 208 -8.19 12.27 -2.13
CA GLY A 208 -7.16 13.18 -1.64
C GLY A 208 -7.72 14.18 -0.63
N ALA A 209 -7.08 14.33 0.53
CA ALA A 209 -7.40 15.34 1.52
C ALA A 209 -6.19 16.25 1.78
N ARG A 210 -6.41 17.57 1.81
CA ARG A 210 -5.39 18.53 2.25
C ARG A 210 -5.43 18.61 3.78
N VAL A 211 -4.28 18.49 4.42
CA VAL A 211 -4.05 18.51 5.88
C VAL A 211 -3.21 19.74 6.28
N PRO A 212 -3.85 20.89 6.58
CA PRO A 212 -3.14 22.07 7.11
C PRO A 212 -2.70 21.87 8.57
N SER A 213 -3.53 21.20 9.37
CA SER A 213 -3.33 20.71 10.74
C SER A 213 -4.38 19.60 10.93
N LEU A 214 -4.14 18.52 11.69
CA LEU A 214 -5.21 17.53 11.92
C LEU A 214 -6.27 17.96 12.94
N ALA A 215 -5.99 19.01 13.74
CA ALA A 215 -6.99 19.65 14.57
C ALA A 215 -8.05 20.38 13.72
N ASP A 216 -7.64 20.91 12.57
CA ASP A 216 -8.48 21.64 11.62
C ASP A 216 -8.65 20.90 10.29
N ALA A 217 -8.34 19.60 10.26
CA ALA A 217 -8.60 18.77 9.10
C ALA A 217 -10.11 18.64 8.95
N ARG A 218 -10.71 19.65 8.31
CA ARG A 218 -11.90 19.46 7.50
C ARG A 218 -11.47 18.46 6.45
N ILE A 219 -11.76 17.18 6.70
CA ILE A 219 -11.83 16.19 5.65
C ILE A 219 -12.99 16.68 4.77
N GLY A 220 -12.64 17.58 3.86
CA GLY A 220 -13.58 18.21 2.96
C GLY A 220 -14.14 17.10 2.09
N GLY A 221 -15.47 16.96 2.12
CA GLY A 221 -16.17 16.06 1.24
C GLY A 221 -15.72 16.26 -0.20
N ILE A 222 -15.77 15.16 -0.96
CA ILE A 222 -15.69 15.05 -2.42
C ILE A 222 -15.32 16.40 -3.06
N GLY A 223 -14.01 16.67 -3.18
CA GLY A 223 -13.61 17.55 -4.26
C GLY A 223 -14.20 16.99 -5.56
N PRO A 224 -14.65 17.83 -6.50
CA PRO A 224 -15.26 17.37 -7.76
C PRO A 224 -14.37 16.43 -8.60
N ASP A 225 -13.11 16.21 -8.17
CA ASP A 225 -12.07 15.44 -8.83
C ASP A 225 -11.86 14.02 -8.24
N GLY A 226 -12.69 13.53 -7.32
CA GLY A 226 -12.55 12.17 -6.75
C GLY A 226 -12.65 11.07 -7.83
N LEU A 227 -11.61 10.25 -7.97
CA LEU A 227 -11.58 9.13 -8.92
C LEU A 227 -12.37 7.95 -8.34
N ARG A 228 -13.47 7.59 -9.02
CA ARG A 228 -14.24 6.36 -8.79
C ARG A 228 -13.68 5.26 -9.68
N PHE A 229 -13.16 4.19 -9.09
CA PHE A 229 -12.83 2.99 -9.84
C PHE A 229 -14.09 2.12 -9.95
N PRO A 230 -14.45 1.64 -11.14
CA PRO A 230 -15.54 0.69 -11.27
C PRO A 230 -15.10 -0.73 -10.86
N GLU A 231 -15.81 -1.29 -9.88
CA GLU A 231 -16.06 -2.72 -9.65
C GLU A 231 -14.90 -3.66 -9.24
N HIS A 232 -13.93 -3.28 -8.41
CA HIS A 232 -12.84 -4.19 -8.05
C HIS A 232 -12.17 -3.90 -6.70
N ASP A 233 -12.22 -4.87 -5.76
CA ASP A 233 -11.48 -4.86 -4.48
C ASP A 233 -10.04 -4.33 -4.66
N VAL A 234 -9.75 -3.14 -4.14
CA VAL A 234 -8.39 -2.56 -4.16
C VAL A 234 -7.52 -3.26 -3.11
N LEU A 235 -6.73 -4.23 -3.56
CA LEU A 235 -5.90 -5.05 -2.68
C LEU A 235 -4.48 -4.48 -2.46
N GLY A 236 -4.07 -3.49 -3.24
CA GLY A 236 -2.76 -2.86 -3.14
C GLY A 236 -2.62 -1.60 -4.00
N LEU A 237 -1.84 -0.64 -3.52
CA LEU A 237 -1.57 0.62 -4.21
C LEU A 237 -0.10 0.99 -4.03
N ALA A 238 0.54 1.45 -5.10
CA ALA A 238 1.90 1.96 -5.07
C ALA A 238 2.02 3.26 -5.88
N TRP A 239 2.54 4.31 -5.25
CA TRP A 239 2.92 5.54 -5.94
C TRP A 239 4.22 5.33 -6.72
N SER A 240 4.32 5.96 -7.89
CA SER A 240 5.64 6.19 -8.48
C SER A 240 6.45 7.14 -7.58
N PRO A 241 7.78 7.11 -7.63
CA PRO A 241 8.63 7.93 -6.74
C PRO A 241 8.44 9.44 -6.90
N GLY A 242 8.17 9.92 -8.13
CA GLY A 242 7.75 11.31 -8.38
C GLY A 242 6.30 11.62 -7.96
N ARG A 243 5.55 10.60 -7.54
CA ARG A 243 4.11 10.64 -7.18
C ARG A 243 3.23 11.18 -8.31
N GLU A 244 3.68 11.01 -9.54
CA GLU A 244 2.95 11.40 -10.74
C GLU A 244 2.06 10.27 -11.26
N ARG A 245 2.31 9.03 -10.82
CA ARG A 245 1.53 7.85 -11.20
C ARG A 245 1.14 7.04 -9.98
N VAL A 246 0.03 6.33 -10.10
CA VAL A 246 -0.41 5.35 -9.12
C VAL A 246 -0.72 4.03 -9.81
N ALA A 247 -0.13 2.94 -9.30
CA ALA A 247 -0.50 1.58 -9.67
C ALA A 247 -1.47 1.03 -8.63
N ILE A 248 -2.56 0.44 -9.11
CA ILE A 248 -3.63 -0.12 -8.28
C ILE A 248 -3.86 -1.56 -8.70
N HIS A 249 -3.85 -2.48 -7.74
CA HIS A 249 -4.15 -3.88 -7.97
C HIS A 249 -5.66 -4.14 -7.88
N LEU A 250 -6.21 -4.71 -8.96
CA LEU A 250 -7.62 -5.05 -9.14
C LEU A 250 -7.73 -6.54 -9.54
N GLY A 251 -7.98 -7.42 -8.57
CA GLY A 251 -8.41 -8.81 -8.81
C GLY A 251 -7.59 -9.64 -9.82
N GLY A 252 -6.26 -9.51 -9.84
CA GLY A 252 -5.35 -10.21 -10.78
C GLY A 252 -4.79 -9.34 -11.91
N SER A 253 -5.27 -8.11 -12.06
CA SER A 253 -4.75 -7.11 -12.99
C SER A 253 -4.25 -5.88 -12.25
N VAL A 254 -3.38 -5.10 -12.89
CA VAL A 254 -2.85 -3.87 -12.30
C VAL A 254 -3.17 -2.70 -13.21
N SER A 255 -3.93 -1.74 -12.72
CA SER A 255 -4.23 -0.51 -13.45
C SER A 255 -3.28 0.60 -13.03
N VAL A 256 -2.59 1.19 -13.99
CA VAL A 256 -1.70 2.35 -13.80
C VAL A 256 -2.40 3.60 -14.31
N TRP A 257 -2.33 4.67 -13.52
CA TRP A 257 -2.94 5.97 -13.81
C TRP A 257 -1.89 7.08 -13.88
N ASP A 258 -1.95 7.87 -14.94
CA ASP A 258 -1.10 9.05 -15.16
C ASP A 258 -1.73 10.33 -14.56
N GLY A 259 -1.03 10.98 -13.64
CA GLY A 259 -1.50 12.17 -12.94
C GLY A 259 -2.52 11.86 -11.85
N LEU A 260 -2.51 12.67 -10.79
CA LEU A 260 -3.36 12.47 -9.61
C LEU A 260 -4.88 12.44 -9.90
N LEU A 261 -5.35 13.08 -10.99
CA LEU A 261 -6.77 13.42 -11.18
C LEU A 261 -7.24 13.52 -12.66
N LYS A 262 -6.48 13.03 -13.66
CA LYS A 262 -6.86 13.15 -15.09
C LYS A 262 -6.55 11.94 -15.99
N GLY A 263 -6.04 10.84 -15.43
CA GLY A 263 -5.28 9.84 -16.20
C GLY A 263 -6.07 8.82 -17.00
N GLU A 264 -5.46 8.36 -18.09
CA GLU A 264 -5.85 7.18 -18.86
C GLU A 264 -5.45 5.89 -18.12
N GLU A 265 -6.28 4.85 -18.22
CA GLU A 265 -6.02 3.54 -17.62
C GLU A 265 -5.10 2.69 -18.52
N PHE A 266 -4.07 2.08 -17.94
CA PHE A 266 -3.32 0.99 -18.57
C PHE A 266 -3.33 -0.27 -17.69
N ARG A 267 -3.63 -1.44 -18.28
CA ARG A 267 -3.66 -2.74 -17.59
C ARG A 267 -2.38 -3.53 -17.80
N ALA A 268 -1.68 -3.80 -16.71
CA ALA A 268 -0.60 -4.77 -16.63
C ALA A 268 -1.13 -6.11 -16.10
N ASP A 269 -0.74 -7.20 -16.76
CA ASP A 269 -0.98 -8.55 -16.27
C ASP A 269 0.05 -8.88 -15.18
N ALA A 270 -0.45 -9.42 -14.07
CA ALA A 270 0.35 -9.78 -12.92
C ALA A 270 0.32 -11.30 -12.64
N GLY A 271 -0.27 -12.07 -13.56
CA GLY A 271 -0.27 -13.53 -13.54
C GLY A 271 -1.54 -14.15 -12.94
N PRO A 272 -1.77 -15.45 -13.20
CA PRO A 272 -3.00 -16.14 -12.84
C PRO A 272 -3.11 -16.48 -11.34
N GLY A 273 -2.05 -16.31 -10.54
CA GLY A 273 -2.00 -16.65 -9.12
C GLY A 273 -2.58 -15.60 -8.16
N GLY A 274 -3.10 -14.48 -8.68
CA GLY A 274 -3.51 -13.32 -7.90
C GLY A 274 -2.31 -12.54 -7.35
N VAL A 275 -2.34 -11.21 -7.49
CA VAL A 275 -1.16 -10.38 -7.22
C VAL A 275 -0.80 -10.41 -5.74
N ALA A 276 0.46 -10.75 -5.49
CA ALA A 276 1.05 -10.75 -4.17
C ALA A 276 1.70 -9.40 -3.82
N ALA A 277 2.32 -8.74 -4.81
CA ALA A 277 3.09 -7.54 -4.59
C ALA A 277 3.29 -6.71 -5.86
N LEU A 278 3.44 -5.39 -5.66
CA LEU A 278 3.77 -4.41 -6.69
C LEU A 278 4.97 -3.58 -6.23
N SER A 279 5.82 -3.17 -7.17
CA SER A 279 6.88 -2.21 -6.87
C SER A 279 7.25 -1.38 -8.10
N TRP A 280 7.33 -0.05 -7.92
CA TRP A 280 7.82 0.89 -8.92
C TRP A 280 9.34 1.02 -8.84
N SER A 281 10.01 1.13 -10.00
CA SER A 281 11.39 1.59 -10.05
C SER A 281 11.50 3.06 -9.62
N ALA A 282 12.69 3.43 -9.17
CA ALA A 282 13.00 4.77 -8.63
C ALA A 282 12.75 5.92 -9.62
N ASP A 283 12.89 5.65 -10.92
CA ASP A 283 12.61 6.59 -12.02
C ASP A 283 11.11 6.66 -12.38
N GLY A 284 10.27 5.76 -11.84
CA GLY A 284 8.85 5.66 -12.18
C GLY A 284 8.57 5.12 -13.58
N GLU A 285 9.58 4.60 -14.28
CA GLU A 285 9.46 4.08 -15.64
C GLU A 285 9.10 2.60 -15.67
N ARG A 286 9.46 1.84 -14.64
CA ARG A 286 9.21 0.40 -14.56
C ARG A 286 8.28 0.04 -13.42
N LEU A 287 7.44 -0.95 -13.67
CA LEU A 287 6.57 -1.56 -12.67
C LEU A 287 6.80 -3.06 -12.65
N ALA A 288 7.16 -3.58 -11.48
CA ALA A 288 7.23 -5.01 -11.22
C ALA A 288 5.93 -5.46 -10.55
N CYS A 289 5.34 -6.52 -11.09
CA CYS A 289 4.15 -7.16 -10.57
C CYS A 289 4.46 -8.64 -10.35
N ALA A 290 4.14 -9.17 -9.18
CA ALA A 290 4.26 -10.61 -8.96
C ALA A 290 3.02 -11.22 -8.32
N ASP A 291 2.70 -12.45 -8.72
CA ASP A 291 1.69 -13.26 -8.07
C ASP A 291 2.26 -14.11 -6.91
N LYS A 292 1.35 -14.74 -6.17
CA LYS A 292 1.73 -15.60 -5.02
C LYS A 292 2.52 -16.84 -5.42
N LYS A 293 2.41 -17.29 -6.67
CA LYS A 293 3.05 -18.51 -7.18
C LYS A 293 4.49 -18.27 -7.64
N GLY A 294 4.84 -17.02 -7.94
CA GLY A 294 6.20 -16.63 -8.31
C GLY A 294 6.34 -16.09 -9.73
N HIS A 295 5.23 -15.94 -10.45
CA HIS A 295 5.24 -15.27 -11.74
C HIS A 295 5.50 -13.77 -11.52
N LEU A 296 6.59 -13.26 -12.06
CA LEU A 296 6.99 -11.85 -12.03
C LEU A 296 6.93 -11.29 -13.44
N SER A 297 6.12 -10.26 -13.64
CA SER A 297 6.10 -9.47 -14.87
C SER A 297 6.70 -8.09 -14.63
N VAL A 298 7.57 -7.64 -15.53
CA VAL A 298 8.18 -6.31 -15.48
C VAL A 298 7.69 -5.51 -16.69
N TRP A 299 7.15 -4.32 -16.42
CA TRP A 299 6.51 -3.47 -17.41
C TRP A 299 7.25 -2.14 -17.54
N ASN A 300 7.32 -1.61 -18.76
CA ASN A 300 7.58 -0.19 -18.99
C ASN A 300 6.23 0.54 -18.88
N ALA A 301 6.09 1.37 -17.87
CA ALA A 301 4.87 2.13 -17.60
C ALA A 301 4.70 3.34 -18.52
N VAL A 302 5.78 3.89 -19.09
CA VAL A 302 5.72 4.99 -20.07
C VAL A 302 5.24 4.45 -21.42
N GLU A 303 5.90 3.40 -21.90
CA GLU A 303 5.59 2.76 -23.19
C GLU A 303 4.41 1.79 -23.09
N ARG A 304 3.89 1.53 -21.89
CA ARG A 304 2.76 0.65 -21.61
C ARG A 304 2.94 -0.75 -22.22
N ARG A 305 4.15 -1.31 -22.09
CA ARG A 305 4.49 -2.63 -22.65
C ARG A 305 5.23 -3.51 -21.66
N LEU A 306 5.05 -4.82 -21.83
CA LEU A 306 5.77 -5.84 -21.10
C LEU A 306 7.25 -5.84 -21.54
N LEU A 307 8.15 -5.76 -20.57
CA LEU A 307 9.60 -5.88 -20.78
C LEU A 307 10.09 -7.32 -20.63
N GLY A 308 9.47 -8.10 -19.74
CA GLY A 308 9.79 -9.51 -19.55
C GLY A 308 8.97 -10.19 -18.46
N GLU A 309 8.99 -11.51 -18.50
CA GLU A 309 8.34 -12.41 -17.53
C GLU A 309 9.37 -13.39 -16.97
N PHE A 310 9.28 -13.65 -15.66
CA PHE A 310 10.28 -14.40 -14.92
C PHE A 310 9.62 -15.24 -13.84
N GLU A 311 10.25 -16.36 -13.50
CA GLU A 311 9.85 -17.21 -12.39
C GLU A 311 10.80 -17.03 -11.21
N VAL A 312 10.33 -16.33 -10.18
CA VAL A 312 11.15 -15.97 -9.02
C VAL A 312 10.78 -16.79 -7.78
N GLY A 313 9.88 -17.77 -7.90
CA GLY A 313 9.34 -18.57 -6.80
C GLY A 313 8.48 -17.74 -5.84
N ALA A 314 7.97 -18.35 -4.76
CA ALA A 314 6.95 -17.74 -3.89
C ALA A 314 7.21 -16.26 -3.53
N VAL A 315 6.26 -15.39 -3.84
CA VAL A 315 6.32 -13.95 -3.57
C VAL A 315 5.20 -13.54 -2.62
N ARG A 316 5.54 -12.72 -1.65
CA ARG A 316 4.63 -11.99 -0.76
C ARG A 316 4.88 -10.48 -0.79
N THR A 317 6.11 -10.07 -1.11
CA THR A 317 6.55 -8.66 -1.11
C THR A 317 7.67 -8.46 -2.12
N LEU A 318 7.67 -7.27 -2.76
CA LEU A 318 8.66 -6.81 -3.72
C LEU A 318 9.14 -5.41 -3.34
N ALA A 319 10.40 -5.10 -3.62
CA ALA A 319 10.91 -3.74 -3.51
C ALA A 319 12.05 -3.49 -4.50
N TYR A 320 11.86 -2.56 -5.45
CA TYR A 320 12.96 -2.00 -6.23
C TYR A 320 13.90 -1.20 -5.32
N SER A 321 15.20 -1.28 -5.59
CA SER A 321 16.18 -0.39 -4.98
C SER A 321 16.04 1.04 -5.54
N PRO A 322 16.34 2.07 -4.73
CA PRO A 322 16.28 3.47 -5.18
C PRO A 322 17.25 3.86 -6.29
N ASP A 323 18.27 3.06 -6.56
CA ASP A 323 19.15 3.22 -7.72
C ASP A 323 18.65 2.48 -8.97
N GLY A 324 17.53 1.75 -8.86
CA GLY A 324 16.93 0.97 -9.95
C GLY A 324 17.73 -0.27 -10.35
N ALA A 325 18.83 -0.60 -9.68
CA ALA A 325 19.72 -1.69 -10.06
C ALA A 325 19.21 -3.08 -9.59
N TRP A 326 18.45 -3.11 -8.50
CA TRP A 326 18.09 -4.35 -7.82
C TRP A 326 16.59 -4.45 -7.56
N LEU A 327 16.09 -5.68 -7.60
CA LEU A 327 14.76 -6.04 -7.15
C LEU A 327 14.86 -7.02 -5.98
N ALA A 328 14.36 -6.62 -4.83
CA ALA A 328 14.26 -7.48 -3.66
C ALA A 328 12.94 -8.24 -3.66
N VAL A 329 13.00 -9.55 -3.39
CA VAL A 329 11.86 -10.46 -3.38
C VAL A 329 11.81 -11.23 -2.07
N GLY A 330 10.66 -11.17 -1.40
CA GLY A 330 10.37 -11.91 -0.17
C GLY A 330 9.07 -12.70 -0.30
N GLY A 331 8.92 -13.77 0.49
CA GLY A 331 7.71 -14.61 0.51
C GLY A 331 7.95 -16.01 1.09
N GLY A 332 9.18 -16.50 1.03
CA GLY A 332 9.64 -17.70 1.74
C GLY A 332 10.51 -17.36 2.94
N SER A 333 11.36 -18.31 3.36
CA SER A 333 12.33 -18.12 4.45
C SER A 333 13.53 -17.24 4.11
N GLU A 334 13.64 -16.81 2.85
CA GLU A 334 14.78 -16.09 2.32
C GLU A 334 14.37 -14.72 1.76
N LEU A 335 15.25 -13.74 1.93
CA LEU A 335 15.33 -12.58 1.04
C LEU A 335 16.16 -12.98 -0.19
N ARG A 336 15.68 -12.62 -1.38
CA ARG A 336 16.42 -12.75 -2.64
C ARG A 336 16.59 -11.36 -3.27
N ILE A 337 17.80 -11.06 -3.74
CA ILE A 337 18.11 -9.86 -4.50
C ILE A 337 18.38 -10.26 -5.94
N LEU A 338 17.59 -9.73 -6.87
CA LEU A 338 17.66 -9.99 -8.31
C LEU A 338 18.20 -8.75 -9.02
N ASP A 339 18.79 -8.96 -10.19
CA ASP A 339 19.09 -7.87 -11.12
C ASP A 339 17.78 -7.27 -11.65
N ALA A 340 17.66 -5.95 -11.62
CA ALA A 340 16.42 -5.26 -12.01
C ALA A 340 16.13 -5.28 -13.52
N ILE A 341 17.14 -5.57 -14.35
CA ILE A 341 17.02 -5.66 -15.81
C ILE A 341 16.71 -7.10 -16.21
N SER A 342 17.39 -8.07 -15.60
CA SER A 342 17.20 -9.51 -15.87
C SER A 342 17.07 -10.31 -14.57
N PRO A 343 15.88 -10.33 -13.94
CA PRO A 343 15.64 -10.97 -12.65
C PRO A 343 15.58 -12.51 -12.70
N ASP A 344 16.36 -13.15 -13.57
CA ASP A 344 16.34 -14.59 -13.83
C ASP A 344 16.94 -15.40 -12.67
N THR A 345 17.98 -14.86 -12.03
CA THR A 345 18.70 -15.53 -10.96
C THR A 345 19.06 -14.57 -9.82
N PRO A 346 18.94 -15.00 -8.55
CA PRO A 346 19.34 -14.15 -7.43
C PRO A 346 20.85 -13.91 -7.41
N ARG A 347 21.22 -12.63 -7.36
CA ARG A 347 22.59 -12.16 -7.13
C ARG A 347 23.02 -12.33 -5.68
N ALA A 348 22.07 -12.25 -4.75
CA ALA A 348 22.29 -12.52 -3.34
C ALA A 348 21.07 -13.17 -2.68
N ARG A 349 21.34 -13.93 -1.61
CA ARG A 349 20.32 -14.51 -0.74
C ARG A 349 20.68 -14.27 0.71
N TYR A 350 19.67 -14.07 1.55
CA TYR A 350 19.84 -14.03 2.99
C TYR A 350 18.78 -14.92 3.65
N ASP A 351 19.24 -15.92 4.41
CA ASP A 351 18.38 -16.79 5.21
C ASP A 351 17.81 -15.99 6.40
N TYR A 352 16.55 -15.57 6.26
CA TYR A 352 15.82 -14.86 7.29
C TYR A 352 15.18 -15.81 8.31
N ARG A 353 15.11 -17.12 7.99
CA ARG A 353 14.59 -18.24 8.81
C ARG A 353 13.10 -18.24 9.12
N ASN A 354 12.36 -17.31 8.53
CA ASN A 354 10.91 -17.26 8.64
C ASN A 354 10.32 -16.60 7.39
N GLU A 355 9.01 -16.65 7.22
CA GLU A 355 8.36 -16.00 6.09
C GLU A 355 8.67 -14.49 6.06
N VAL A 356 9.30 -14.02 4.98
CA VAL A 356 9.54 -12.60 4.72
C VAL A 356 8.26 -11.96 4.20
N VAL A 357 7.79 -10.92 4.88
CA VAL A 357 6.49 -10.27 4.61
C VAL A 357 6.62 -8.79 4.31
N ALA A 358 7.66 -8.13 4.82
CA ALA A 358 7.91 -6.72 4.60
C ALA A 358 9.37 -6.49 4.19
N LEU A 359 9.55 -5.66 3.16
CA LEU A 359 10.85 -5.24 2.64
C LEU A 359 10.85 -3.72 2.45
N ALA A 360 11.98 -3.08 2.76
CA ALA A 360 12.18 -1.67 2.44
C ALA A 360 13.67 -1.38 2.21
N TRP A 361 14.00 -0.79 1.09
CA TRP A 361 15.36 -0.31 0.80
C TRP A 361 15.63 1.02 1.48
N SER A 362 16.86 1.22 1.96
CA SER A 362 17.31 2.53 2.40
C SER A 362 17.36 3.49 1.20
N PRO A 363 17.10 4.80 1.41
CA PRO A 363 17.07 5.78 0.31
C PRO A 363 18.36 5.88 -0.51
N ASP A 364 19.50 5.50 0.07
CA ASP A 364 20.81 5.49 -0.59
C ASP A 364 21.13 4.15 -1.29
N ALA A 365 20.17 3.22 -1.35
CA ALA A 365 20.28 1.86 -1.91
C ALA A 365 21.36 0.95 -1.28
N LYS A 366 21.98 1.36 -0.17
CA LYS A 366 23.09 0.62 0.47
C LYS A 366 22.65 -0.34 1.56
N ALA A 367 21.38 -0.31 1.94
CA ALA A 367 20.83 -1.22 2.93
C ALA A 367 19.39 -1.63 2.59
N ILE A 368 18.99 -2.78 3.12
CA ILE A 368 17.61 -3.27 3.04
C ILE A 368 17.16 -3.75 4.41
N ALA A 369 15.98 -3.29 4.83
CA ALA A 369 15.30 -3.77 6.01
C ALA A 369 14.37 -4.93 5.62
N VAL A 370 14.42 -6.01 6.42
CA VAL A 370 13.66 -7.23 6.22
C VAL A 370 12.87 -7.55 7.47
N GLY A 371 11.56 -7.74 7.31
CA GLY A 371 10.60 -8.05 8.35
C GLY A 371 9.68 -9.17 7.92
N GLY A 372 9.11 -9.89 8.89
CA GLY A 372 8.39 -11.11 8.59
C GLY A 372 7.69 -11.72 9.78
N LYS A 373 7.27 -12.98 9.62
CA LYS A 373 6.61 -13.76 10.67
C LYS A 373 7.56 -13.96 11.86
N GLY A 374 7.01 -13.92 13.07
CA GLY A 374 7.79 -14.02 14.32
C GLY A 374 8.49 -12.73 14.76
N GLY A 375 8.20 -11.60 14.11
CA GLY A 375 8.51 -10.26 14.61
C GLY A 375 9.95 -9.79 14.47
N ARG A 376 10.83 -10.61 13.91
CA ARG A 376 12.22 -10.24 13.70
C ARG A 376 12.32 -9.08 12.69
N ILE A 377 13.21 -8.14 12.93
CA ILE A 377 13.64 -7.16 11.92
C ILE A 377 15.15 -7.25 11.80
N VAL A 378 15.65 -7.29 10.57
CA VAL A 378 17.08 -7.17 10.29
C VAL A 378 17.30 -6.11 9.24
N VAL A 379 18.28 -5.25 9.47
CA VAL A 379 18.81 -4.35 8.45
C VAL A 379 20.10 -4.97 7.92
N LEU A 380 20.15 -5.18 6.61
CA LEU A 380 21.27 -5.75 5.89
C LEU A 380 21.94 -4.64 5.08
N GLU A 381 23.24 -4.47 5.25
CA GLU A 381 24.06 -3.70 4.32
C GLU A 381 24.29 -4.52 3.05
N VAL A 382 24.18 -3.84 1.91
CA VAL A 382 24.32 -4.39 0.56
C VAL A 382 25.65 -3.90 0.01
N GLY A 383 26.64 -4.79 -0.01
CA GLY A 383 27.99 -4.50 -0.49
C GLY A 383 28.33 -5.31 -1.75
N GLN A 384 29.17 -4.73 -2.61
CA GLN A 384 29.77 -5.45 -3.74
C GLN A 384 30.94 -6.33 -3.29
#